data_AF-A0A452RCY8-F1
#
_entry.id   AF-A0A452RCY8-F1
#
_cell.length_a   1.000
_cell.length_b   1.000
_cell.length_c   1.000
_cell.angle_alpha   90.00
_cell.angle_beta   90.00
_cell.angle_gamma   90.00
#
_symmetry.space_group_name_H-M   'P 1'
#
loop_
_entity.id
_entity.type
_entity.pdbx_description
1 polymer ?
#
loop_
_entity_poly.entity_id
_entity_poly.type
_entity_poly.pdbx_seq_one_letter_code
_entity_poly.pdbx_strand_id
1 'polypeptide(L)'
;MKKAPSEIDPNENPDLACLQSIIFDEERSPEEQAKTYKDEGNDYFKEKDYKKAVISYTEGLKKKCTDPDLNAVLYTNRAAAQYYLGNFRSALNDVTAARKLKPCHLKAIVRGALCHLELKNFAEAVNWCDEGLQIDAREKKLLEMRAKADKLKRTEQRDIRKAKLKEKKEQNRNEALLQAIKVYFEDEDGTELYQVAPKSTLLQVLQHPRYFVKALTPAFLVCVGSSTFCRNYLQGRKVHQVK
;
A
#
# COMPACT_ATOMS: atom_id res chain seq x y z
N MET A 1 3.42 -26.66 58.49
CA MET A 1 4.77 -26.55 57.91
C MET A 1 4.60 -26.12 56.47
N LYS A 2 5.45 -25.34 55.82
CA LYS A 2 6.62 -24.51 56.12
C LYS A 2 6.89 -23.85 54.76
N LYS A 3 7.46 -22.66 54.74
CA LYS A 3 7.89 -21.97 53.51
C LYS A 3 8.51 -22.96 52.52
N ALA A 4 8.22 -22.80 51.23
CA ALA A 4 8.87 -23.57 50.18
C ALA A 4 10.39 -23.60 50.44
N PRO A 5 11.05 -24.77 50.31
CA PRO A 5 12.49 -24.88 50.49
C PRO A 5 13.21 -23.81 49.67
N SER A 6 14.14 -23.07 50.28
CA SER A 6 14.83 -21.97 49.61
C SER A 6 15.70 -22.43 48.44
N GLU A 7 16.11 -23.69 48.44
CA GLU A 7 16.92 -24.31 47.39
C GLU A 7 16.35 -25.70 47.09
N ILE A 8 15.91 -25.92 45.85
CA ILE A 8 15.43 -27.20 45.32
C ILE A 8 16.51 -27.68 44.33
N ASP A 9 17.05 -28.87 44.53
CA ASP A 9 18.04 -29.44 43.61
C ASP A 9 17.37 -29.73 42.25
N PRO A 10 17.77 -29.06 41.15
CA PRO A 10 17.17 -29.24 39.84
C PRO A 10 17.33 -30.67 39.28
N ASN A 11 18.32 -31.43 39.75
CA ASN A 11 18.58 -32.79 39.29
C ASN A 11 17.69 -33.83 40.00
N GLU A 12 17.30 -33.58 41.25
CA GLU A 12 16.46 -34.50 42.02
C GLU A 12 14.97 -34.24 41.80
N ASN A 13 14.56 -32.98 41.58
CA ASN A 13 13.16 -32.64 41.36
C ASN A 13 12.97 -31.53 40.30
N PRO A 14 13.04 -31.89 39.01
CA PRO A 14 13.01 -30.92 37.91
C PRO A 14 11.67 -30.18 37.81
N ASP A 15 10.55 -30.83 38.11
CA ASP A 15 9.22 -30.22 38.05
C ASP A 15 9.03 -29.17 39.14
N LEU A 16 9.52 -29.45 40.35
CA LEU A 16 9.42 -28.53 41.49
C LEU A 16 10.39 -27.34 41.32
N ALA A 17 11.57 -27.57 40.73
CA ALA A 17 12.50 -26.51 40.35
C ALA A 17 11.92 -25.61 39.23
N CYS A 18 11.21 -26.21 38.26
CA CYS A 18 10.49 -25.46 37.22
C CYS A 18 9.38 -24.59 37.83
N LEU A 19 8.52 -25.15 38.70
CA LEU A 19 7.48 -24.39 39.40
C LEU A 19 8.07 -23.27 40.28
N GLN A 20 9.19 -23.54 40.97
CA GLN A 20 9.89 -22.51 41.73
C GLN A 20 10.39 -21.39 40.81
N SER A 21 11.02 -21.71 39.68
CA SER A 21 11.47 -20.69 38.72
C SER A 21 10.33 -19.82 38.18
N ILE A 22 9.15 -20.41 37.91
CA ILE A 22 7.95 -19.68 37.47
C ILE A 22 7.43 -18.75 38.57
N ILE A 23 7.37 -19.22 39.82
CA ILE A 23 6.90 -18.42 40.96
C ILE A 23 7.85 -17.24 41.22
N PHE A 24 9.16 -17.49 41.19
CA PHE A 24 10.17 -16.43 41.34
C PHE A 24 10.15 -15.44 40.19
N ASP A 25 9.79 -15.86 38.96
CA ASP A 25 9.61 -14.97 37.82
C ASP A 25 8.36 -14.09 37.94
N GLU A 26 7.28 -14.57 38.56
CA GLU A 26 6.07 -13.77 38.85
C GLU A 26 6.29 -12.73 39.96
N GLU A 27 7.20 -13.00 40.90
CA GLU A 27 7.59 -12.07 41.97
C GLU A 27 8.56 -10.96 41.50
N ARG A 28 9.17 -11.09 40.32
CA ARG A 28 10.06 -10.06 39.74
C ARG A 28 9.30 -8.82 39.31
N SER A 29 9.98 -7.68 39.33
CA SER A 29 9.41 -6.43 38.84
C SER A 29 8.99 -6.52 37.37
N PRO A 30 7.94 -5.81 36.93
CA PRO A 30 7.53 -5.76 35.52
C PRO A 30 8.68 -5.40 34.56
N GLU A 31 9.60 -4.54 35.01
CA GLU A 31 10.80 -4.12 34.31
C GLU A 31 11.79 -5.28 34.11
N GLU A 32 12.03 -6.10 35.13
CA GLU A 32 12.89 -7.28 35.04
C GLU A 32 12.28 -8.35 34.14
N GLN A 33 10.97 -8.63 34.29
CA GLN A 33 10.26 -9.56 33.41
C GLN A 33 10.36 -9.09 31.94
N ALA A 34 10.13 -7.80 31.67
CA ALA A 34 10.27 -7.24 30.33
C ALA A 34 11.71 -7.33 29.79
N LYS A 35 12.74 -7.22 30.65
CA LYS A 35 14.14 -7.44 30.27
C LYS A 35 14.41 -8.90 29.91
N THR A 36 13.91 -9.87 30.68
CA THR A 36 14.05 -11.29 30.35
C THR A 36 13.48 -11.60 28.97
N TYR A 37 12.24 -11.18 28.70
CA TYR A 37 11.62 -11.36 27.38
C TYR A 37 12.36 -10.62 26.25
N LYS A 38 12.95 -9.46 26.54
CA LYS A 38 13.80 -8.74 25.59
C LYS A 38 15.05 -9.57 25.25
N ASP A 39 15.67 -10.21 26.24
CA ASP A 39 16.87 -11.02 26.05
C ASP A 39 16.55 -12.35 25.34
N GLU A 40 15.47 -13.05 25.71
CA GLU A 40 14.96 -14.21 24.97
C GLU A 40 14.65 -13.87 23.51
N GLY A 41 13.95 -12.74 23.28
CA GLY A 41 13.66 -12.28 21.93
C GLY A 41 14.92 -11.98 21.13
N ASN A 42 15.98 -11.48 21.78
CA ASN A 42 17.27 -11.25 21.14
C ASN A 42 17.95 -12.57 20.75
N ASP A 43 17.83 -13.61 21.56
CA ASP A 43 18.41 -14.92 21.28
C ASP A 43 17.70 -15.59 20.10
N TYR A 44 16.36 -15.62 20.09
CA TYR A 44 15.60 -16.06 18.92
C TYR A 44 15.92 -15.25 17.66
N PHE A 45 16.17 -13.94 17.82
CA PHE A 45 16.55 -13.09 16.69
C PHE A 45 17.94 -13.45 16.14
N LYS A 46 18.91 -13.79 17.00
CA LYS A 46 20.23 -14.29 16.57
C LYS A 46 20.12 -15.62 15.84
N GLU A 47 19.22 -16.50 16.30
CA GLU A 47 18.88 -17.77 15.66
C GLU A 47 18.08 -17.61 14.35
N LYS A 48 17.69 -16.37 14.01
CA LYS A 48 16.83 -16.03 12.86
C LYS A 48 15.42 -16.61 12.95
N ASP A 49 14.98 -17.09 14.13
CA ASP A 49 13.58 -17.41 14.40
C ASP A 49 12.82 -16.13 14.73
N TYR A 50 12.55 -15.34 13.69
CA TYR A 50 11.90 -14.04 13.83
C TYR A 50 10.46 -14.17 14.34
N LYS A 51 9.79 -15.32 14.15
CA LYS A 51 8.43 -15.52 14.66
C LYS A 51 8.43 -15.62 16.18
N LYS A 52 9.32 -16.44 16.75
CA LYS A 52 9.47 -16.52 18.22
C LYS A 52 9.98 -15.21 18.81
N ALA A 53 10.92 -14.55 18.14
CA ALA A 53 11.39 -13.23 18.58
C ALA A 53 10.23 -12.22 18.71
N VAL A 54 9.33 -12.14 17.73
CA VAL A 54 8.14 -11.28 17.79
C VAL A 54 7.26 -11.62 19.00
N ILE A 55 7.06 -12.91 19.28
CA ILE A 55 6.24 -13.36 20.42
C ILE A 55 6.89 -12.92 21.72
N SER A 56 8.18 -13.23 21.94
CA SER A 56 8.91 -12.84 23.16
C SER A 56 8.87 -11.32 23.38
N TYR A 57 9.17 -10.50 22.36
CA TYR A 57 9.07 -9.05 22.51
C TYR A 57 7.65 -8.56 22.81
N THR A 58 6.64 -9.24 22.29
CA THR A 58 5.24 -8.91 22.57
C THR A 58 4.86 -9.24 24.01
N GLU A 59 5.32 -10.37 24.55
CA GLU A 59 5.15 -10.70 25.97
C GLU A 59 5.89 -9.70 26.86
N GLY A 60 7.10 -9.27 26.49
CA GLY A 60 7.82 -8.21 27.18
C GLY A 60 7.03 -6.90 27.24
N LEU A 61 6.42 -6.47 26.12
CA LEU A 61 5.57 -5.27 26.06
C LEU A 61 4.28 -5.42 26.88
N LYS A 62 3.73 -6.64 27.01
CA LYS A 62 2.52 -6.90 27.82
C LYS A 62 2.76 -6.74 29.32
N LYS A 63 4.00 -6.84 29.79
CA LYS A 63 4.33 -6.61 31.21
C LYS A 63 4.12 -5.17 31.66
N LYS A 64 3.87 -4.24 30.72
CA LYS A 64 3.58 -2.81 31.01
C LYS A 64 4.65 -2.18 31.91
N CYS A 65 5.92 -2.39 31.59
CA CYS A 65 7.00 -1.74 32.31
C CYS A 65 6.87 -0.21 32.18
N THR A 66 7.22 0.50 33.24
CA THR A 66 7.11 1.97 33.30
C THR A 66 8.27 2.68 32.59
N ASP A 67 9.36 1.94 32.32
CA ASP A 67 10.56 2.45 31.65
C ASP A 67 10.30 2.70 30.14
N PRO A 68 10.29 3.98 29.69
CA PRO A 68 10.08 4.31 28.30
C PRO A 68 11.25 3.88 27.39
N ASP A 69 12.47 3.81 27.92
CA ASP A 69 13.65 3.41 27.14
C ASP A 69 13.61 1.92 26.83
N LEU A 70 13.28 1.08 27.82
CA LEU A 70 13.10 -0.35 27.63
C LEU A 70 11.97 -0.65 26.64
N ASN A 71 10.83 0.04 26.78
CA ASN A 71 9.71 -0.08 25.84
C ASN A 71 10.11 0.34 24.42
N ALA A 72 10.83 1.45 24.24
CA ALA A 72 11.30 1.89 22.93
C ALA A 72 12.24 0.85 22.28
N VAL A 73 13.11 0.20 23.07
CA VAL A 73 13.97 -0.89 22.60
C VAL A 73 13.14 -2.12 22.20
N LEU A 74 12.19 -2.54 23.03
CA LEU A 74 11.30 -3.67 22.75
C LEU A 74 10.51 -3.47 21.44
N TYR A 75 9.89 -2.29 21.26
CA TYR A 75 9.22 -1.94 20.01
C TYR A 75 10.18 -1.97 18.83
N THR A 76 11.40 -1.42 18.97
CA THR A 76 12.39 -1.39 17.88
C THR A 76 12.89 -2.79 17.51
N ASN A 77 13.08 -3.66 18.49
CA ASN A 77 13.50 -5.04 18.28
C ASN A 77 12.36 -5.90 17.70
N ARG A 78 11.11 -5.67 18.12
CA ARG A 78 9.95 -6.28 17.49
C ARG A 78 9.77 -5.83 16.04
N ALA A 79 9.93 -4.53 15.77
CA ALA A 79 9.92 -4.00 14.41
C ALA A 79 11.00 -4.64 13.55
N ALA A 80 12.17 -4.87 14.12
CA ALA A 80 13.28 -5.54 13.47
C ALA A 80 12.92 -6.97 13.04
N ALA A 81 12.27 -7.74 13.91
CA ALA A 81 11.84 -9.09 13.62
C ALA A 81 10.69 -9.10 12.58
N GLN A 82 9.71 -8.21 12.73
CA GLN A 82 8.61 -8.02 11.77
C GLN A 82 9.13 -7.65 10.38
N TYR A 83 10.16 -6.81 10.28
CA TYR A 83 10.79 -6.46 9.02
C TYR A 83 11.36 -7.67 8.30
N TYR A 84 12.07 -8.55 9.01
CA TYR A 84 12.63 -9.77 8.41
C TYR A 84 11.56 -10.81 8.05
N LEU A 85 10.37 -10.74 8.66
CA LEU A 85 9.20 -11.51 8.25
C LEU A 85 8.46 -10.91 7.03
N GLY A 86 8.86 -9.72 6.54
CA GLY A 86 8.18 -9.01 5.46
C GLY A 86 6.94 -8.21 5.91
N ASN A 87 6.67 -8.13 7.21
CA ASN A 87 5.52 -7.43 7.78
C ASN A 87 5.82 -5.93 7.95
N PHE A 88 6.11 -5.24 6.85
CA PHE A 88 6.61 -3.85 6.87
C PHE A 88 5.66 -2.85 7.52
N ARG A 89 4.34 -3.05 7.39
CA ARG A 89 3.33 -2.17 8.04
C ARG A 89 3.32 -2.34 9.56
N SER A 90 3.40 -3.58 10.04
CA SER A 90 3.49 -3.87 11.47
C SER A 90 4.79 -3.34 12.05
N ALA A 91 5.91 -3.53 11.34
CA ALA A 91 7.20 -2.95 11.71
C ALA A 91 7.14 -1.41 11.79
N LEU A 92 6.42 -0.77 10.86
CA LEU A 92 6.23 0.69 10.86
C LEU A 92 5.42 1.17 12.07
N ASN A 93 4.37 0.43 12.45
CA ASN A 93 3.60 0.74 13.67
C ASN A 93 4.47 0.62 14.92
N ASP A 94 5.35 -0.37 14.97
CA ASP A 94 6.26 -0.57 16.09
C ASP A 94 7.31 0.54 16.19
N VAL A 95 7.97 0.92 15.09
CA VAL A 95 8.95 2.03 15.12
C VAL A 95 8.30 3.40 15.37
N THR A 96 7.06 3.60 14.94
CA THR A 96 6.33 4.84 15.26
C THR A 96 5.95 4.90 16.75
N ALA A 97 5.60 3.78 17.36
CA ALA A 97 5.44 3.68 18.81
C ALA A 97 6.76 3.93 19.55
N ALA A 98 7.85 3.30 19.11
CA ALA A 98 9.19 3.55 19.65
C ALA A 98 9.61 5.03 19.55
N ARG A 99 9.34 5.67 18.40
CA ARG A 99 9.63 7.09 18.17
C ARG A 99 8.81 8.01 19.07
N LYS A 100 7.56 7.67 19.39
CA LYS A 100 6.74 8.43 20.34
C LYS A 100 7.32 8.39 21.76
N LEU A 101 7.87 7.25 22.16
CA LEU A 101 8.50 7.07 23.47
C LEU A 101 9.88 7.75 23.52
N LYS A 102 10.69 7.55 22.48
CA LYS A 102 12.04 8.08 22.38
C LYS A 102 12.29 8.67 20.98
N PRO A 103 12.03 9.98 20.78
CA PRO A 103 12.19 10.63 19.48
C PRO A 103 13.62 10.57 18.93
N CYS A 104 14.63 10.56 19.82
CA CYS A 104 16.03 10.49 19.43
C CYS A 104 16.55 9.05 19.21
N HIS A 105 15.66 8.05 19.15
CA HIS A 105 16.08 6.66 18.99
C HIS A 105 16.47 6.33 17.54
N LEU A 106 17.75 6.54 17.21
CA LEU A 106 18.28 6.40 15.85
C LEU A 106 17.99 5.03 15.22
N LYS A 107 18.06 3.92 15.98
CA LYS A 107 17.75 2.58 15.46
C LYS A 107 16.30 2.43 14.99
N ALA A 108 15.33 3.03 15.70
CA ALA A 108 13.94 3.07 15.26
C ALA A 108 13.77 3.90 13.99
N ILE A 109 14.45 5.05 13.90
CA ILE A 109 14.40 5.93 12.73
C ILE A 109 14.94 5.23 11.49
N VAL A 110 16.12 4.61 11.60
CA VAL A 110 16.73 3.80 10.53
C VAL A 110 15.78 2.69 10.07
N ARG A 111 15.11 2.01 11.01
CA ARG A 111 14.12 0.96 10.69
C ARG A 111 12.87 1.53 10.01
N GLY A 112 12.38 2.70 10.44
CA GLY A 112 11.25 3.37 9.80
C GLY A 112 11.55 3.78 8.36
N ALA A 113 12.73 4.36 8.11
CA ALA A 113 13.18 4.68 6.76
C ALA A 113 13.25 3.42 5.86
N LEU A 114 13.78 2.30 6.39
CA LEU A 114 13.77 1.02 5.67
C LEU A 114 12.35 0.53 5.35
N CYS A 115 11.43 0.57 6.31
CA CYS A 115 10.06 0.13 6.09
C CYS A 115 9.36 0.98 5.02
N HIS A 116 9.58 2.30 5.02
CA HIS A 116 9.03 3.18 3.98
C HIS A 116 9.63 2.91 2.60
N LEU A 117 10.92 2.56 2.51
CA LEU A 117 11.54 2.14 1.25
C LEU A 117 10.90 0.87 0.69
N GLU A 118 10.70 -0.16 1.52
CA GLU A 118 10.08 -1.43 1.10
C GLU A 118 8.61 -1.23 0.71
N LEU A 119 7.90 -0.34 1.41
CA LEU A 119 6.51 0.03 1.07
C LEU A 119 6.41 0.98 -0.13
N LYS A 120 7.52 1.35 -0.78
CA LYS A 120 7.60 2.31 -1.89
C LYS A 120 7.07 3.72 -1.54
N ASN A 121 7.01 4.04 -0.25
CA ASN A 121 6.63 5.36 0.24
C ASN A 121 7.87 6.26 0.25
N PHE A 122 8.41 6.58 -0.93
CA PHE A 122 9.72 7.23 -1.06
C PHE A 122 9.78 8.62 -0.44
N ALA A 123 8.68 9.38 -0.47
CA ALA A 123 8.63 10.70 0.16
C ALA A 123 8.83 10.62 1.67
N GLU A 124 8.12 9.70 2.33
CA GLU A 124 8.26 9.47 3.77
C GLU A 124 9.63 8.88 4.10
N ALA A 125 10.17 7.97 3.28
CA ALA A 125 11.51 7.44 3.49
C ALA A 125 12.57 8.56 3.56
N VAL A 126 12.46 9.59 2.71
CA VAL A 126 13.34 10.77 2.76
C VAL A 126 13.15 11.54 4.06
N ASN A 127 11.90 11.82 4.47
CA ASN A 127 11.62 12.53 5.71
C ASN A 127 12.22 11.83 6.93
N TRP A 128 12.04 10.51 7.05
CA TRP A 128 12.63 9.72 8.12
C TRP A 128 14.16 9.73 8.09
N CYS A 129 14.78 9.74 6.90
CA CYS A 129 16.23 9.89 6.80
C CYS A 129 16.69 11.29 7.23
N ASP A 130 15.98 12.34 6.82
CA ASP A 130 16.29 13.72 7.18
C ASP A 130 16.19 13.93 8.70
N GLU A 131 15.14 13.43 9.35
CA GLU A 131 14.99 13.43 10.81
C GLU A 131 16.16 12.71 11.51
N GLY A 132 16.53 11.53 11.03
CA GLY A 132 17.64 10.78 11.64
C GLY A 132 19.01 11.45 11.43
N LEU A 133 19.21 12.13 10.30
CA LEU A 133 20.44 12.88 10.00
C LEU A 133 20.53 14.19 10.79
N GLN A 134 19.42 14.73 11.28
CA GLN A 134 19.43 15.82 12.25
C GLN A 134 19.98 15.36 13.61
N ILE A 135 19.78 14.09 13.97
CA ILE A 135 20.30 13.50 15.22
C ILE A 135 21.76 13.07 15.04
N ASP A 136 22.06 12.34 13.97
CA ASP A 136 23.42 11.93 13.60
C ASP A 136 23.66 12.14 12.10
N ALA A 137 24.32 13.26 11.78
CA ALA A 137 24.63 13.65 10.41
C ALA A 137 25.61 12.69 9.69
N ARG A 138 26.31 11.81 10.43
CA ARG A 138 27.33 10.89 9.88
C ARG A 138 26.82 9.46 9.76
N GLU A 139 25.56 9.19 10.08
CA GLU A 139 24.96 7.86 9.94
C GLU A 139 24.89 7.46 8.46
N LYS A 140 25.86 6.64 8.05
CA LYS A 140 26.06 6.20 6.65
C LYS A 140 24.81 5.55 6.08
N LYS A 141 24.11 4.73 6.89
CA LYS A 141 22.94 3.99 6.41
C LYS A 141 21.80 4.93 6.04
N LEU A 142 21.60 6.01 6.79
CA LEU A 142 20.59 7.02 6.48
C LEU A 142 20.96 7.80 5.21
N LEU A 143 22.23 8.18 5.04
CA LEU A 143 22.71 8.86 3.83
C LEU A 143 22.46 8.01 2.56
N GLU A 144 22.81 6.72 2.61
CA GLU A 144 22.60 5.79 1.50
C GLU A 144 21.11 5.59 1.19
N MET A 145 20.29 5.37 2.23
CA MET A 145 18.84 5.20 2.08
C MET A 145 18.16 6.44 1.53
N ARG A 146 18.57 7.63 1.97
CA ARG A 146 18.07 8.91 1.49
C ARG A 146 18.36 9.08 0.00
N ALA A 147 19.60 8.85 -0.43
CA ALA A 147 19.99 8.95 -1.83
C ALA A 147 19.21 7.95 -2.70
N LYS A 148 19.02 6.72 -2.21
CA LYS A 148 18.20 5.69 -2.87
C LYS A 148 16.73 6.14 -2.97
N ALA A 149 16.15 6.63 -1.88
CA ALA A 149 14.76 7.11 -1.83
C ALA A 149 14.54 8.27 -2.79
N ASP A 150 15.43 9.26 -2.82
CA ASP A 150 15.37 10.41 -3.73
C ASP A 150 15.42 9.98 -5.21
N LYS A 151 16.31 9.04 -5.55
CA LYS A 151 16.41 8.49 -6.92
C LYS A 151 15.12 7.79 -7.33
N LEU A 152 14.56 6.96 -6.45
CA LEU A 152 13.33 6.23 -6.70
C LEU A 152 12.12 7.18 -6.82
N LYS A 153 12.01 8.16 -5.93
CA LYS A 153 10.98 9.22 -5.98
C LYS A 153 11.00 9.97 -7.31
N ARG A 154 12.18 10.39 -7.79
CA ARG A 154 12.31 11.07 -9.10
C ARG A 154 11.92 10.16 -10.26
N THR A 155 12.26 8.88 -10.18
CA THR A 155 11.92 7.88 -11.21
C THR A 155 10.40 7.68 -11.27
N GLU A 156 9.76 7.48 -10.12
CA GLU A 156 8.31 7.34 -10.02
C GLU A 156 7.57 8.57 -10.55
N GLN A 157 7.97 9.78 -10.16
CA GLN A 157 7.38 11.02 -10.67
C GLN A 157 7.51 11.15 -12.19
N ARG A 158 8.66 10.77 -12.75
CA ARG A 158 8.88 10.77 -14.20
C ARG A 158 7.95 9.78 -14.90
N ASP A 159 7.79 8.59 -14.35
CA ASP A 159 7.00 7.53 -14.96
C ASP A 159 5.49 7.86 -14.87
N ILE A 160 5.03 8.44 -13.75
CA ILE A 160 3.67 9.00 -13.61
C ILE A 160 3.44 10.11 -14.65
N ARG A 161 4.40 11.04 -14.83
CA ARG A 161 4.27 12.11 -15.84
C ARG A 161 4.16 11.55 -17.26
N LYS A 162 4.97 10.54 -17.59
CA LYS A 162 4.91 9.86 -18.89
C LYS A 162 3.58 9.14 -19.10
N ALA A 163 3.08 8.45 -18.07
CA ALA A 163 1.79 7.76 -18.11
C ALA A 163 0.64 8.75 -18.35
N LYS A 164 0.58 9.85 -17.59
CA LYS A 164 -0.43 10.91 -17.78
C LYS A 164 -0.39 11.52 -19.18
N LEU A 165 0.81 11.74 -19.73
CA LEU A 165 0.95 12.27 -21.10
C LEU A 165 0.44 11.26 -22.14
N LYS A 166 0.75 9.98 -21.97
CA LYS A 166 0.27 8.92 -22.86
C LYS A 166 -1.25 8.79 -22.80
N GLU A 167 -1.81 8.77 -21.60
CA GLU A 167 -3.26 8.73 -21.37
C GLU A 167 -3.96 9.92 -22.01
N LYS A 168 -3.44 11.15 -21.82
CA LYS A 168 -3.99 12.35 -22.47
C LYS A 168 -3.95 12.28 -24.00
N LYS A 169 -2.87 11.73 -24.58
CA LYS A 169 -2.78 11.52 -26.04
C LYS A 169 -3.81 10.51 -26.52
N GLU A 170 -4.00 9.42 -25.79
CA GLU A 170 -5.01 8.40 -26.09
C GLU A 170 -6.42 8.99 -26.01
N GLN A 171 -6.72 9.76 -24.96
CA GLN A 171 -7.98 10.47 -24.79
C GLN A 171 -8.25 11.42 -25.96
N ASN A 172 -7.29 12.30 -26.29
CA ASN A 172 -7.43 13.23 -27.42
C ASN A 172 -7.63 12.49 -28.76
N ARG A 173 -6.93 11.36 -28.96
CA ARG A 173 -7.09 10.53 -30.17
C ARG A 173 -8.48 9.92 -30.22
N ASN A 174 -8.97 9.38 -29.10
CA ASN A 174 -10.31 8.79 -29.01
C ASN A 174 -11.39 9.84 -29.21
N GLU A 175 -11.23 11.04 -28.66
CA GLU A 175 -12.14 12.17 -28.90
C GLU A 175 -12.15 12.57 -30.38
N ALA A 176 -10.98 12.68 -31.02
CA ALA A 176 -10.89 12.99 -32.45
C ALA A 176 -11.55 11.89 -33.31
N LEU A 177 -11.37 10.61 -32.96
CA LEU A 177 -12.04 9.50 -33.64
C LEU A 177 -13.56 9.56 -33.46
N LEU A 178 -14.05 9.82 -32.24
CA LEU A 178 -15.48 9.97 -31.98
C LEU A 178 -16.09 11.16 -32.72
N GLN A 179 -15.36 12.27 -32.88
CA GLN A 179 -15.80 13.42 -33.68
C GLN A 179 -15.79 13.12 -35.19
N ALA A 180 -14.86 12.29 -35.66
CA ALA A 180 -14.75 11.92 -37.07
C ALA A 180 -15.83 10.91 -37.50
N ILE A 181 -16.28 10.06 -36.58
CA ILE A 181 -17.33 9.07 -36.84
C ILE A 181 -18.70 9.75 -36.82
N LYS A 182 -19.47 9.53 -37.89
CA LYS A 182 -20.87 9.92 -37.98
C LYS A 182 -21.73 8.67 -38.05
N VAL A 183 -22.76 8.62 -37.20
CA VAL A 183 -23.71 7.51 -37.10
C VAL A 183 -25.05 7.99 -37.59
N TYR A 184 -25.72 7.18 -38.39
CA TYR A 184 -27.04 7.45 -38.94
C TYR A 184 -27.94 6.22 -38.81
N PHE A 185 -29.25 6.43 -38.82
CA PHE A 185 -30.22 5.41 -39.21
C PHE A 185 -31.11 5.95 -40.33
N GLU A 186 -31.70 5.02 -41.07
CA GLU A 186 -32.69 5.28 -42.12
C GLU A 186 -34.10 5.11 -41.53
N ASP A 187 -35.06 5.89 -42.02
CA ASP A 187 -36.48 5.63 -41.75
C ASP A 187 -36.96 4.34 -42.45
N GLU A 188 -38.19 3.90 -42.15
CA GLU A 188 -38.76 2.66 -42.70
C GLU A 188 -38.75 2.63 -44.24
N ASP A 189 -39.00 3.78 -44.88
CA ASP A 189 -39.04 3.93 -46.34
C ASP A 189 -37.65 4.11 -46.97
N GLY A 190 -36.59 4.28 -46.16
CA GLY A 190 -35.22 4.51 -46.62
C GLY A 190 -35.02 5.84 -47.34
N THR A 191 -35.90 6.83 -47.10
CA THR A 191 -35.91 8.12 -47.80
C THR A 191 -35.15 9.20 -47.03
N GLU A 192 -35.22 9.18 -45.71
CA GLU A 192 -34.63 10.17 -44.82
C GLU A 192 -33.56 9.55 -43.92
N LEU A 193 -32.52 10.33 -43.63
CA LEU A 193 -31.44 9.94 -42.74
C LEU A 193 -31.51 10.73 -41.44
N TYR A 194 -31.28 10.05 -40.33
CA TYR A 194 -31.28 10.64 -38.99
C TYR A 194 -29.92 10.46 -38.36
N GLN A 195 -29.18 11.56 -38.18
CA GLN A 195 -27.87 11.57 -37.56
C GLN A 195 -27.99 11.44 -36.04
N VAL A 196 -27.24 10.49 -35.50
CA VAL A 196 -27.21 10.16 -34.08
C VAL A 196 -25.85 10.56 -33.50
N ALA A 197 -25.85 11.16 -32.31
CA ALA A 197 -24.62 11.42 -31.60
C ALA A 197 -23.97 10.08 -31.18
N PRO A 198 -22.67 9.83 -31.44
CA PRO A 198 -22.00 8.59 -31.05
C PRO A 198 -22.01 8.29 -29.54
N LYS A 199 -22.35 9.28 -28.70
CA LYS A 199 -22.49 9.14 -27.25
C LYS A 199 -23.90 8.74 -26.80
N SER A 200 -24.89 8.75 -27.69
CA SER A 200 -26.27 8.34 -27.37
C SER A 200 -26.34 6.85 -27.08
N THR A 201 -27.17 6.47 -26.12
CA THR A 201 -27.40 5.06 -25.80
C THR A 201 -28.32 4.43 -26.85
N LEU A 202 -28.20 3.12 -27.07
CA LEU A 202 -29.05 2.41 -28.02
C LEU A 202 -30.55 2.62 -27.69
N LEU A 203 -30.93 2.57 -26.41
CA LEU A 203 -32.31 2.75 -25.98
C LEU A 203 -32.88 4.12 -26.38
N GLN A 204 -32.11 5.20 -26.20
CA GLN A 204 -32.54 6.55 -26.59
C GLN A 204 -32.85 6.63 -28.08
N VAL A 205 -32.06 5.93 -28.91
CA VAL A 205 -32.22 5.95 -30.36
C VAL A 205 -33.41 5.10 -30.80
N LEU A 206 -33.61 3.93 -30.18
CA LEU A 206 -34.75 3.05 -30.47
C LEU A 206 -36.10 3.67 -30.09
N GLN A 207 -36.11 4.63 -29.16
CA GLN A 207 -37.32 5.37 -28.78
C GLN A 207 -37.69 6.48 -29.77
N HIS A 208 -36.85 6.77 -30.77
CA HIS A 208 -37.15 7.79 -31.77
C HIS A 208 -38.32 7.34 -32.66
N PRO A 209 -39.34 8.18 -32.91
CA PRO A 209 -40.59 7.77 -33.57
C PRO A 209 -40.41 7.35 -35.04
N ARG A 210 -39.30 7.75 -35.66
CA ARG A 210 -38.95 7.41 -37.04
C ARG A 210 -37.96 6.23 -37.14
N TYR A 211 -37.51 5.70 -36.00
CA TYR A 211 -36.63 4.54 -35.97
C TYR A 211 -37.46 3.26 -36.06
N PHE A 212 -37.02 2.31 -36.88
CA PHE A 212 -37.66 1.01 -37.03
C PHE A 212 -36.63 -0.13 -36.94
N VAL A 213 -37.00 -1.23 -36.29
CA VAL A 213 -36.15 -2.41 -36.12
C VAL A 213 -36.49 -3.45 -37.18
N LYS A 214 -35.56 -3.72 -38.11
CA LYS A 214 -35.76 -4.69 -39.18
C LYS A 214 -35.31 -6.08 -38.74
N ALA A 215 -36.20 -7.07 -38.81
CA ALA A 215 -35.90 -8.47 -38.46
C ALA A 215 -35.22 -8.61 -37.08
N LEU A 216 -35.76 -7.94 -36.06
CA LEU A 216 -35.25 -7.91 -34.69
C LEU A 216 -33.82 -7.34 -34.54
N THR A 217 -33.29 -6.70 -35.59
CA THR A 217 -31.93 -6.17 -35.61
C THR A 217 -31.94 -4.65 -35.84
N PRO A 218 -31.52 -3.85 -34.86
CA PRO A 218 -31.25 -2.42 -35.05
C PRO A 218 -30.15 -2.22 -36.10
N ALA A 219 -30.39 -1.37 -37.09
CA ALA A 219 -29.42 -1.09 -38.15
C ALA A 219 -28.95 0.37 -38.08
N PHE A 220 -27.63 0.55 -38.19
CA PHE A 220 -27.00 1.86 -38.22
C PHE A 220 -26.01 1.94 -39.38
N LEU A 221 -25.94 3.09 -40.02
CA LEU A 221 -24.87 3.43 -40.95
C LEU A 221 -23.79 4.19 -40.18
N VAL A 222 -22.58 3.62 -40.13
CA VAL A 222 -21.42 4.26 -39.52
C VAL A 222 -20.44 4.65 -40.62
N CYS A 223 -20.07 5.91 -40.68
CA CYS A 223 -19.12 6.39 -41.67
C CYS A 223 -18.17 7.44 -41.10
N VAL A 224 -16.98 7.54 -41.70
CA VAL A 224 -16.02 8.61 -41.38
C VAL A 224 -16.45 9.85 -42.14
N GLY A 225 -16.78 10.93 -41.42
CA GLY A 225 -17.41 12.12 -41.98
C GLY A 225 -16.60 12.85 -43.07
N SER A 226 -15.27 12.72 -43.05
CA SER A 226 -14.37 13.28 -44.08
C SER A 226 -14.18 12.37 -45.30
N SER A 227 -14.64 11.12 -45.24
CA SER A 227 -14.48 10.16 -46.35
C SER A 227 -15.25 10.62 -47.59
N THR A 228 -14.72 10.27 -48.77
CA THR A 228 -15.38 10.51 -50.06
C THR A 228 -16.72 9.79 -50.14
N PHE A 229 -16.79 8.55 -49.64
CA PHE A 229 -18.02 7.78 -49.57
C PHE A 229 -19.11 8.51 -48.77
N CYS A 230 -18.81 8.97 -47.54
CA CYS A 230 -19.79 9.69 -46.71
C CYS A 230 -20.31 10.94 -47.43
N ARG A 231 -19.43 11.73 -48.05
CA ARG A 231 -19.82 12.93 -48.80
C ARG A 231 -20.75 12.61 -49.98
N ASN A 232 -20.41 11.59 -50.76
CA ASN A 232 -21.19 11.19 -51.93
C ASN A 232 -22.52 10.56 -51.52
N TYR A 233 -22.54 9.71 -50.49
CA TYR A 233 -23.74 9.03 -50.03
C TYR A 233 -24.77 10.00 -49.43
N LEU A 234 -24.32 11.05 -48.74
CA LEU A 234 -25.20 12.09 -48.19
C LEU A 234 -25.65 13.12 -49.25
N GLN A 235 -25.02 13.14 -50.43
CA GLN A 235 -25.35 14.10 -51.49
C GLN A 235 -26.79 13.86 -51.99
N GLY A 236 -27.65 14.87 -51.85
CA GLY A 236 -29.06 14.79 -52.25
C GLY A 236 -29.99 14.08 -51.27
N ARG A 237 -29.49 13.59 -50.13
CA ARG A 237 -30.30 13.02 -49.04
C ARG A 237 -30.76 14.11 -48.07
N LYS A 238 -31.97 13.97 -47.50
CA LYS A 238 -32.41 14.78 -46.36
C LYS A 238 -31.86 14.17 -45.06
N VAL A 239 -31.10 14.96 -44.31
CA VAL A 239 -30.46 14.53 -43.06
C VAL A 239 -30.99 15.36 -41.89
N HIS A 240 -31.53 14.70 -40.87
CA HIS A 240 -32.04 15.31 -39.64
C HIS A 240 -31.09 15.02 -38.49
N GLN A 241 -30.95 15.94 -37.53
CA GLN A 241 -30.25 15.64 -36.27
C GLN A 241 -31.24 15.14 -35.23
N VAL A 242 -30.94 13.99 -34.63
CA VAL A 242 -31.66 13.46 -33.49
C VAL A 242 -31.18 14.19 -32.23
N LYS A 243 -32.13 14.81 -31.52
CA LYS A 243 -31.86 15.50 -30.24
C LYS A 243 -31.71 14.50 -29.10
#